data_AF-Q2II59-F1
#
_entry.id   AF-Q2II59-F1
#
_cell.length_a   1.000
_cell.length_b   1.000
_cell.length_c   1.000
_cell.angle_alpha   90.00
_cell.angle_beta   90.00
_cell.angle_gamma   90.00
#
_symmetry.space_group_name_H-M   'P 1'
#
loop_
_entity.id
_entity.type
_entity.pdbx_description
1 polymer ?
#
loop_
_entity_poly.entity_id
_entity_poly.type
_entity_poly.pdbx_seq_one_letter_code
_entity_poly.pdbx_strand_id
1 'polypeptide(L)'
;MRFLVQPTPDALARARPPVRAFLVFAALALAGVAIQRAAAGGFTAAGVLDQYLAGGDPLPAAALWEEVHVGAFLYGFVLLMAGSLLAVCPVPARLRSALVGVAFAAALADLFSPFAVIRLGGAGALRVATSVAALGSLGALLAVVAATYGRPGRRAGA
;
A
#
# COMPACT_ATOMS: atom_id res chain seq x y z
N MET A 1 10.62 -28.72 10.61
CA MET A 1 9.98 -27.84 9.61
C MET A 1 10.97 -26.88 8.91
N ARG A 2 12.23 -27.28 8.70
CA ARG A 2 13.30 -26.41 8.15
C ARG A 2 13.46 -26.53 6.61
N PHE A 3 12.48 -27.18 5.95
CA PHE A 3 12.57 -27.68 4.58
C PHE A 3 11.60 -27.03 3.58
N LEU A 4 10.83 -26.02 3.98
CA LEU A 4 10.03 -25.25 3.03
C LEU A 4 10.81 -24.04 2.53
N VAL A 5 11.54 -24.31 1.45
CA VAL A 5 11.87 -23.37 0.37
C VAL A 5 12.79 -22.22 0.78
N GLN A 6 14.08 -22.51 1.01
CA GLN A 6 15.07 -21.53 0.58
C GLN A 6 15.04 -21.54 -0.95
N PRO A 7 14.68 -20.43 -1.61
CA PRO A 7 14.57 -20.42 -3.07
C PRO A 7 15.98 -20.59 -3.65
N THR A 8 16.16 -21.63 -4.48
CA THR A 8 17.40 -21.82 -5.22
C THR A 8 17.66 -20.63 -6.15
N PRO A 9 18.91 -20.37 -6.56
CA PRO A 9 19.22 -19.32 -7.52
C PRO A 9 18.38 -19.40 -8.80
N ASP A 10 18.12 -20.61 -9.29
CA ASP A 10 17.29 -20.85 -10.48
C ASP A 10 15.80 -20.58 -10.24
N ALA A 11 15.28 -20.92 -9.05
CA ALA A 11 13.91 -20.58 -8.68
C ALA A 11 13.73 -19.05 -8.58
N LEU A 12 14.71 -18.34 -8.01
CA LEU A 12 14.72 -16.88 -7.99
C LEU A 12 14.78 -16.29 -9.40
N ALA A 13 15.62 -16.82 -10.28
CA ALA A 13 15.74 -16.35 -11.66
C ALA A 13 14.40 -16.45 -12.41
N ARG A 14 13.68 -17.57 -12.27
CA ARG A 14 12.35 -17.77 -12.87
C ARG A 14 11.27 -16.88 -12.27
N ALA A 15 11.35 -16.57 -10.97
CA ALA A 15 10.38 -15.71 -10.29
C ALA A 15 10.57 -14.22 -10.60
N ARG A 16 11.75 -13.77 -11.05
CA ARG A 16 12.02 -12.33 -11.28
C ARG A 16 11.08 -11.66 -12.28
N PRO A 17 10.82 -12.19 -13.50
CA PRO A 17 9.95 -11.51 -14.46
C PRO A 17 8.51 -11.26 -13.95
N PRO A 18 7.76 -12.26 -13.44
CA PRO A 18 6.41 -12.00 -12.94
C PRO A 18 6.40 -11.10 -11.71
N VAL A 19 7.39 -11.21 -10.81
CA VAL A 19 7.50 -10.31 -9.65
C VAL A 19 7.76 -8.88 -10.09
N ARG A 20 8.60 -8.64 -11.10
CA ARG A 20 8.84 -7.29 -11.65
C ARG A 20 7.59 -6.71 -12.28
N ALA A 21 6.84 -7.50 -13.04
CA ALA A 21 5.56 -7.05 -13.62
C ALA A 21 4.58 -6.63 -12.51
N PHE A 22 4.46 -7.44 -11.45
CA PHE A 22 3.68 -7.09 -10.26
C PHE A 22 4.19 -5.80 -9.59
N LEU A 23 5.50 -5.64 -9.38
CA LEU A 23 6.06 -4.44 -8.75
C LEU A 23 5.75 -3.17 -9.55
N VAL A 24 5.87 -3.23 -10.88
CA VAL A 24 5.50 -2.12 -11.76
C VAL A 24 4.01 -1.83 -11.66
N PHE A 25 3.16 -2.85 -11.76
CA PHE A 25 1.71 -2.70 -11.62
C PHE A 25 1.35 -2.06 -10.26
N ALA A 26 1.88 -2.58 -9.17
CA ALA A 26 1.59 -2.09 -7.82
C ALA A 26 2.07 -0.65 -7.64
N ALA A 27 3.27 -0.30 -8.13
CA ALA A 27 3.78 1.06 -8.10
C ALA A 27 2.88 2.02 -8.90
N LEU A 28 2.46 1.64 -10.11
CA LEU A 28 1.53 2.42 -10.93
C LEU A 28 0.16 2.56 -10.27
N ALA A 29 -0.36 1.51 -9.65
CA ALA A 29 -1.64 1.55 -8.95
C ALA A 29 -1.60 2.49 -7.73
N LEU A 30 -0.53 2.44 -6.92
CA LEU A 30 -0.34 3.38 -5.81
C LEU A 30 -0.17 4.82 -6.31
N ALA A 31 0.58 5.04 -7.39
CA ALA A 31 0.73 6.35 -8.00
C ALA A 31 -0.62 6.87 -8.54
N GLY A 32 -1.41 6.00 -9.19
CA GLY A 32 -2.74 6.33 -9.69
C GLY A 32 -3.67 6.78 -8.57
N VAL A 33 -3.69 6.06 -7.43
CA VAL A 33 -4.46 6.48 -6.25
C VAL A 33 -3.96 7.79 -5.68
N ALA A 34 -2.66 7.99 -5.57
CA ALA A 34 -2.10 9.25 -5.11
C ALA A 34 -2.54 10.42 -6.02
N ILE A 35 -2.44 10.25 -7.34
CA ILE A 35 -2.85 11.27 -8.32
C ILE A 35 -4.36 11.54 -8.22
N GLN A 36 -5.19 10.50 -8.16
CA GLN A 36 -6.65 10.64 -8.03
C GLN A 36 -7.00 11.41 -6.76
N ARG A 37 -6.37 11.09 -5.62
CA ARG A 37 -6.56 11.83 -4.36
C ARG A 37 -6.09 13.27 -4.45
N ALA A 38 -4.92 13.51 -5.05
CA ALA A 38 -4.41 14.86 -5.24
C ALA A 38 -5.36 15.72 -6.07
N ALA A 39 -5.87 15.17 -7.18
CA ALA A 39 -6.84 15.85 -8.04
C ALA A 39 -8.17 16.17 -7.32
N ALA A 40 -8.55 15.36 -6.34
CA ALA A 40 -9.72 15.58 -5.49
C ALA A 40 -9.43 16.47 -4.25
N GLY A 41 -8.22 17.04 -4.12
CA GLY A 41 -7.85 17.87 -2.97
C GLY A 41 -7.49 17.08 -1.69
N GLY A 42 -7.38 15.75 -1.78
CA GLY A 42 -7.20 14.81 -0.67
C GLY A 42 -5.86 14.88 0.08
N PHE A 43 -4.95 15.78 -0.30
CA PHE A 43 -3.68 16.04 0.41
C PHE A 43 -3.65 17.38 1.15
N THR A 44 -4.78 18.09 1.19
CA THR A 44 -4.94 19.27 2.03
C THR A 44 -6.12 19.06 2.97
N ALA A 45 -6.03 19.54 4.21
CA ALA A 45 -7.13 19.39 5.15
C ALA A 45 -8.41 20.06 4.63
N ALA A 46 -8.29 21.25 4.03
CA ALA A 46 -9.41 21.97 3.42
C ALA A 46 -10.03 21.21 2.25
N GLY A 47 -9.23 20.68 1.32
CA GLY A 47 -9.73 19.90 0.18
C GLY A 47 -10.40 18.59 0.61
N VAL A 48 -9.87 17.91 1.63
CA VAL A 48 -10.56 16.76 2.24
C VAL A 48 -11.92 17.18 2.81
N LEU A 49 -11.98 18.27 3.58
CA LEU A 49 -13.25 18.72 4.13
C LEU A 49 -14.26 19.10 3.04
N ASP A 50 -13.83 19.79 2.00
CA ASP A 50 -14.67 20.13 0.85
C ASP A 50 -15.21 18.87 0.15
N GLN A 51 -14.38 17.84 0.01
CA GLN A 51 -14.77 16.56 -0.58
C GLN A 51 -15.79 15.78 0.26
N TYR A 52 -15.59 15.70 1.59
CA TYR A 52 -16.42 14.86 2.47
C TYR A 52 -17.60 15.58 3.12
N LEU A 53 -17.56 16.92 3.17
CA LEU A 53 -18.55 17.82 3.80
C LEU A 53 -18.90 18.97 2.84
N ALA A 54 -19.18 18.68 1.57
CA ALA A 54 -19.46 19.70 0.55
C ALA A 54 -20.62 20.60 1.01
N GLY A 55 -20.33 21.89 1.28
CA GLY A 55 -21.32 22.83 1.79
C GLY A 55 -21.80 22.57 3.23
N GLY A 56 -21.11 21.72 3.99
CA GLY A 56 -21.47 21.32 5.35
C GLY A 56 -22.27 20.02 5.43
N ASP A 57 -22.75 19.50 4.30
CA ASP A 57 -23.50 18.25 4.23
C ASP A 57 -22.56 17.05 4.09
N PRO A 58 -22.68 16.02 4.96
CA PRO A 58 -21.82 14.86 4.88
C PRO A 58 -22.16 13.98 3.69
N LEU A 59 -21.13 13.36 3.10
CA LEU A 59 -21.33 12.35 2.05
C LEU A 59 -22.24 11.19 2.54
N PRO A 60 -23.06 10.63 1.64
CA PRO A 60 -23.91 9.50 1.97
C PRO A 60 -23.06 8.26 2.32
N ALA A 61 -23.54 7.46 3.26
CA ALA A 61 -22.82 6.27 3.75
C ALA A 61 -22.43 5.29 2.62
N ALA A 62 -23.25 5.17 1.57
CA ALA A 62 -22.96 4.33 0.43
C ALA A 62 -21.67 4.74 -0.31
N ALA A 63 -21.43 6.04 -0.49
CA ALA A 63 -20.22 6.55 -1.15
C ALA A 63 -18.97 6.27 -0.31
N LEU A 64 -19.07 6.37 1.02
CA LEU A 64 -17.97 6.03 1.93
C LEU A 64 -17.62 4.56 1.84
N TRP A 65 -18.64 3.70 1.86
CA TRP A 65 -18.42 2.27 1.72
C TRP A 65 -17.84 1.93 0.35
N GLU A 66 -18.29 2.54 -0.74
CA GLU A 66 -17.68 2.33 -2.06
C GLU A 66 -16.18 2.64 -2.05
N GLU A 67 -15.78 3.79 -1.49
CA GLU A 67 -14.37 4.15 -1.33
C GLU A 67 -13.61 3.12 -0.48
N VAL A 68 -14.19 2.66 0.63
CA VAL A 68 -13.61 1.62 1.49
C VAL A 68 -13.43 0.32 0.73
N HIS A 69 -14.39 -0.11 -0.08
CA HIS A 69 -14.28 -1.37 -0.84
C HIS A 69 -13.18 -1.28 -1.89
N VAL A 70 -13.12 -0.19 -2.66
CA VAL A 70 -12.07 0.04 -3.67
C VAL A 70 -10.69 0.08 -3.00
N GLY A 71 -10.57 0.83 -1.91
CA GLY A 71 -9.33 0.90 -1.13
C GLY A 71 -8.93 -0.44 -0.53
N ALA A 72 -9.87 -1.18 0.05
CA ALA A 72 -9.62 -2.48 0.67
C ALA A 72 -9.16 -3.51 -0.36
N PHE A 73 -9.74 -3.49 -1.57
CA PHE A 73 -9.29 -4.32 -2.66
C PHE A 73 -7.84 -4.01 -3.04
N LEU A 74 -7.52 -2.74 -3.30
CA LEU A 74 -6.16 -2.37 -3.72
C LEU A 74 -5.13 -2.61 -2.61
N TYR A 75 -5.36 -2.07 -1.41
CA TYR A 75 -4.44 -2.20 -0.28
C TYR A 75 -4.29 -3.65 0.14
N GLY A 76 -5.40 -4.39 0.22
CA GLY A 76 -5.40 -5.82 0.53
C GLY A 76 -4.63 -6.63 -0.50
N PHE A 77 -4.83 -6.37 -1.79
CA PHE A 77 -4.10 -7.03 -2.86
C PHE A 77 -2.58 -6.75 -2.76
N VAL A 78 -2.18 -5.49 -2.61
CA VAL A 78 -0.76 -5.13 -2.49
C VAL A 78 -0.14 -5.73 -1.24
N LEU A 79 -0.81 -5.65 -0.09
CA LEU A 79 -0.34 -6.23 1.19
C LEU A 79 -0.18 -7.75 1.09
N LEU A 80 -1.16 -8.45 0.52
CA LEU A 80 -1.12 -9.89 0.37
C LEU A 80 0.05 -10.31 -0.52
N MET A 81 0.16 -9.70 -1.70
CA MET A 81 1.20 -10.06 -2.69
C MET A 81 2.59 -9.66 -2.19
N ALA A 82 2.77 -8.42 -1.72
CA ALA A 82 4.06 -7.95 -1.21
C ALA A 82 4.47 -8.70 0.07
N GLY A 83 3.53 -8.97 0.99
CA GLY A 83 3.78 -9.75 2.20
C GLY A 83 4.21 -11.18 1.90
N SER A 84 3.57 -11.83 0.91
CA SER A 84 3.94 -13.17 0.46
C SER A 84 5.36 -13.19 -0.14
N LEU A 85 5.72 -12.17 -0.93
CA LEU A 85 7.07 -12.04 -1.48
C LEU A 85 8.11 -11.70 -0.40
N LEU A 86 7.75 -10.89 0.59
CA LEU A 86 8.64 -10.53 1.69
C LEU A 86 8.98 -11.74 2.57
N ALA A 87 8.13 -12.77 2.60
CA ALA A 87 8.38 -14.01 3.33
C ALA A 87 9.65 -14.75 2.84
N VAL A 88 10.00 -14.58 1.56
CA VAL A 88 11.14 -15.23 0.91
C VAL A 88 12.30 -14.25 0.63
N CYS A 89 12.14 -12.97 0.93
CA CYS A 89 13.22 -11.99 0.88
C CYS A 89 14.23 -12.21 2.03
N PRO A 90 15.52 -11.87 1.83
CA PRO A 90 16.57 -11.97 2.86
C PRO A 90 16.46 -10.82 3.89
N VAL A 91 15.28 -10.64 4.47
CA VAL A 91 14.95 -9.57 5.44
C VAL A 91 14.79 -10.18 6.82
N PRO A 92 15.40 -9.59 7.87
CA PRO A 92 15.22 -10.04 9.25
C PRO A 92 13.74 -10.17 9.62
N ALA A 93 13.36 -11.23 10.34
CA ALA A 93 11.96 -11.52 10.66
C ALA A 93 11.25 -10.36 11.38
N ARG A 94 11.94 -9.69 12.31
CA ARG A 94 11.41 -8.51 13.03
C ARG A 94 11.08 -7.36 12.08
N LEU A 95 11.99 -7.04 11.15
CA LEU A 95 11.79 -5.97 10.17
C LEU A 95 10.64 -6.31 9.21
N ARG A 96 10.54 -7.57 8.79
CA ARG A 96 9.44 -8.07 7.96
C ARG A 96 8.08 -7.88 8.64
N SER A 97 7.95 -8.35 9.88
CA SER A 97 6.74 -8.19 10.67
C SER A 97 6.39 -6.72 10.91
N ALA A 98 7.39 -5.88 11.18
CA ALA A 98 7.20 -4.45 11.34
C ALA A 98 6.70 -3.78 10.05
N LEU A 99 7.31 -4.06 8.90
CA LEU A 99 6.89 -3.51 7.61
C LEU A 99 5.45 -3.89 7.27
N VAL A 100 5.10 -5.17 7.40
CA VAL A 100 3.73 -5.65 7.13
C VAL A 100 2.75 -5.07 8.13
N GLY A 101 3.08 -5.08 9.43
CA GLY A 101 2.22 -4.57 10.49
C GLY A 101 1.94 -3.06 10.35
N VAL A 102 2.97 -2.27 10.08
CA VAL A 102 2.83 -0.82 9.85
C VAL A 102 1.98 -0.55 8.61
N ALA A 103 2.24 -1.25 7.50
CA ALA A 103 1.47 -1.04 6.28
C ALA A 103 0.00 -1.47 6.43
N PHE A 104 -0.24 -2.57 7.14
CA PHE A 104 -1.60 -3.01 7.47
C PHE A 104 -2.33 -1.99 8.36
N ALA A 105 -1.69 -1.53 9.43
CA ALA A 105 -2.27 -0.54 10.33
C ALA A 105 -2.54 0.79 9.60
N ALA A 106 -1.60 1.26 8.78
CA ALA A 106 -1.75 2.48 8.00
C ALA A 106 -2.87 2.36 6.97
N ALA A 107 -2.97 1.23 6.26
CA ALA A 107 -4.05 0.96 5.32
C ALA A 107 -5.42 0.94 6.02
N LEU A 108 -5.55 0.29 7.18
CA LEU A 108 -6.80 0.31 7.95
C LEU A 108 -7.15 1.72 8.43
N ALA A 109 -6.18 2.45 9.00
CA ALA A 109 -6.39 3.82 9.45
C ALA A 109 -6.85 4.70 8.29
N ASP A 110 -6.26 4.50 7.11
CA ASP A 110 -6.67 5.19 5.90
C ASP A 110 -8.10 4.83 5.49
N LEU A 111 -8.43 3.55 5.37
CA LEU A 111 -9.77 3.09 4.97
C LEU A 111 -10.87 3.64 5.88
N PHE A 112 -10.61 3.73 7.18
CA PHE A 112 -11.62 4.20 8.13
C PHE A 112 -11.57 5.70 8.42
N SER A 113 -10.53 6.41 7.99
CA SER A 113 -10.41 7.86 8.21
C SER A 113 -11.55 8.71 7.62
N PRO A 114 -12.21 8.37 6.49
CA PRO A 114 -13.40 9.10 6.03
C PRO A 114 -14.53 9.17 7.06
N PHE A 115 -14.77 8.09 7.82
CA PHE A 115 -15.79 8.07 8.86
C PHE A 115 -15.43 9.02 10.01
N ALA A 116 -14.15 9.14 10.34
CA ALA A 116 -13.69 10.10 11.35
C ALA A 116 -13.87 11.55 10.87
N VAL A 117 -13.62 11.84 9.59
CA VAL A 117 -13.86 13.16 9.00
C VAL A 117 -15.31 13.58 9.18
N ILE A 118 -16.24 12.69 8.80
CA ILE A 118 -17.68 12.97 8.88
C ILE A 118 -18.17 13.02 10.31
N ARG A 119 -17.78 12.07 11.16
CA ARG A 119 -18.26 11.98 12.54
C ARG A 119 -17.80 13.15 13.40
N LEU A 120 -16.64 13.73 13.11
CA LEU A 120 -16.04 14.82 13.86
C LEU A 120 -16.21 16.19 13.20
N GLY A 121 -16.66 16.26 11.94
CA GLY A 121 -16.86 17.51 11.21
C GLY A 121 -15.57 18.33 11.00
N GLY A 122 -14.38 17.71 11.11
CA GLY A 122 -13.13 18.47 11.16
C GLY A 122 -11.82 17.68 11.07
N ALA A 123 -11.86 16.36 10.80
CA ALA A 123 -10.67 15.51 10.84
C ALA A 123 -9.88 15.46 9.51
N GLY A 124 -9.89 16.53 8.71
CA GLY A 124 -9.24 16.55 7.40
C GLY A 124 -7.73 16.24 7.45
N ALA A 125 -7.02 16.77 8.45
CA ALA A 125 -5.59 16.50 8.64
C ALA A 125 -5.31 15.01 8.97
N LEU A 126 -6.22 14.34 9.69
CA LEU A 126 -6.11 12.91 9.99
C LEU A 126 -6.16 12.09 8.70
N ARG A 127 -7.13 12.38 7.81
CA ARG A 127 -7.25 11.71 6.50
C ARG A 127 -6.00 11.86 5.65
N VAL A 128 -5.41 13.06 5.63
CA VAL A 128 -4.14 13.30 4.92
C VAL A 128 -3.02 12.47 5.53
N ALA A 129 -2.87 12.49 6.85
CA ALA A 129 -1.83 11.76 7.56
C ALA A 129 -1.93 10.24 7.32
N THR A 130 -3.14 9.67 7.40
CA THR A 130 -3.36 8.25 7.14
C THR A 130 -3.13 7.90 5.66
N SER A 131 -3.49 8.79 4.73
CA SER A 131 -3.25 8.61 3.29
C SER A 131 -1.77 8.51 2.98
N VAL A 132 -0.98 9.47 3.49
CA VAL A 132 0.47 9.50 3.30
C VAL A 132 1.12 8.30 3.98
N ALA A 133 0.68 7.94 5.18
CA ALA A 133 1.19 6.77 5.89
C ALA A 133 0.91 5.46 5.12
N ALA A 134 -0.30 5.27 4.59
CA ALA A 134 -0.66 4.08 3.82
C ALA A 134 0.15 3.98 2.53
N LEU A 135 0.18 5.06 1.73
CA LEU A 135 0.94 5.08 0.47
C LEU A 135 2.44 4.90 0.70
N GLY A 136 3.00 5.60 1.70
CA GLY A 136 4.41 5.53 2.05
C GLY A 136 4.84 4.15 2.55
N SER A 137 4.05 3.53 3.43
CA SER A 137 4.36 2.21 3.98
C SER A 137 4.21 1.09 2.94
N LEU A 138 3.20 1.15 2.06
CA LEU A 138 3.07 0.22 0.93
C LEU A 138 4.21 0.42 -0.07
N GLY A 139 4.58 1.67 -0.38
CA GLY A 139 5.74 1.99 -1.21
C GLY A 139 7.04 1.43 -0.63
N ALA A 140 7.25 1.54 0.68
CA ALA A 140 8.41 0.96 1.36
C ALA A 140 8.44 -0.57 1.26
N LEU A 141 7.29 -1.24 1.44
CA LEU A 141 7.15 -2.68 1.21
C LEU A 141 7.58 -3.08 -0.20
N LEU A 142 7.05 -2.39 -1.22
CA LEU A 142 7.40 -2.64 -2.62
C LEU A 142 8.89 -2.40 -2.87
N ALA A 143 9.49 -1.36 -2.29
CA ALA A 143 10.91 -1.06 -2.44
C ALA A 143 11.80 -2.17 -1.87
N VAL A 144 11.43 -2.77 -0.74
CA VAL A 144 12.18 -3.89 -0.16
C VAL A 144 12.09 -5.14 -1.04
N VAL A 145 10.91 -5.44 -1.58
CA VAL A 145 10.74 -6.55 -2.53
C VAL A 145 11.53 -6.28 -3.82
N ALA A 146 11.49 -5.04 -4.33
CA ALA A 146 12.24 -4.61 -5.51
C ALA A 146 13.77 -4.70 -5.29
N ALA A 147 14.28 -4.43 -4.09
CA ALA A 147 15.70 -4.60 -3.80
C ALA A 147 16.18 -6.05 -3.98
N THR A 148 15.29 -7.02 -3.78
CA THR A 148 15.58 -8.46 -3.92
C THR A 148 15.37 -8.96 -5.35
N TYR A 149 14.23 -8.62 -5.96
CA TYR A 149 13.79 -9.16 -7.26
C TYR A 149 14.05 -8.22 -8.46
N GLY A 150 14.22 -6.92 -8.21
CA GLY A 150 14.44 -5.90 -9.23
C GLY A 150 15.85 -5.91 -9.84
N ARG A 151 16.87 -6.35 -9.09
CA ARG A 151 18.23 -6.44 -9.62
C ARG A 151 18.37 -7.61 -10.60
N PRO A 152 19.16 -7.49 -11.69
CA PRO A 152 19.58 -8.65 -12.48
C PRO A 152 20.31 -9.64 -11.56
N GLY A 153 20.09 -10.94 -11.73
CA GLY A 153 20.93 -11.92 -11.05
C GLY A 153 22.38 -11.70 -11.46
N ARG A 154 23.31 -11.63 -10.51
CA ARG A 154 24.73 -11.73 -10.84
C ARG A 154 24.92 -13.05 -11.57
N ARG A 155 25.31 -13.01 -12.85
CA ARG A 155 25.76 -14.22 -13.55
C ARG A 155 26.95 -14.75 -12.75
N ALA A 156 26.82 -15.95 -12.19
CA ALA A 156 27.97 -16.66 -11.66
C ALA A 156 28.81 -17.07 -12.89
N GLY A 157 29.98 -16.47 -13.04
CA GLY A 157 30.90 -16.75 -14.15
C GLY A 157 30.82 -15.75 -15.30
N ALA A 158 31.61 -14.69 -15.19
CA ALA A 158 32.41 -14.15 -16.28
C ALA A 158 33.85 -14.05 -15.76
#